data_AF-D7C8F5-F1
#
_entry.id   AF-D7C8F5-F1
#
_cell.length_a   1.000
_cell.length_b   1.000
_cell.length_c   1.000
_cell.angle_alpha   90.00
_cell.angle_beta   90.00
_cell.angle_gamma   90.00
#
_symmetry.space_group_name_H-M   'P 1'
#
loop_
_entity.id
_entity.type
_entity.pdbx_description
1 polymer ?
#
loop_
_entity_poly.entity_id
_entity_poly.type
_entity_poly.pdbx_seq_one_letter_code
_entity_poly.pdbx_strand_id
1 'polypeptide(L)'
;MSEAREYRQPDESRPDESRLDEAQAGESQAGESQAEGARAEGSQAEGRDVRALQLRLAAFAAARDWQPYHTPKNLATALSVEASELVEIFQWLTPEESARVMEESGSAARVEDEVADVLAYLLQFCEVLGIDALAALAAKIDRNEVRFPATRR
;
A
#
# COMPACT_ATOMS: atom_id res chain seq x y z
N MET A 1 21.32 -33.23 43.25
CA MET A 1 21.10 -32.33 44.39
C MET A 1 22.47 -31.95 44.94
N SER A 2 22.92 -30.72 44.73
CA SER A 2 23.97 -30.13 45.56
C SER A 2 23.95 -28.61 45.41
N GLU A 3 24.21 -27.97 46.53
CA GLU A 3 23.83 -26.62 46.92
C GLU A 3 24.78 -25.52 46.42
N ALA A 4 24.32 -24.30 46.67
CA ALA A 4 24.87 -23.00 46.35
C ALA A 4 26.13 -22.59 47.14
N ARG A 5 26.57 -21.35 46.84
CA ARG A 5 27.46 -20.40 47.56
C ARG A 5 28.93 -20.41 47.10
N GLU A 6 29.65 -19.30 47.01
CA GLU A 6 29.38 -17.86 47.11
C GLU A 6 30.68 -17.14 46.67
N TYR A 7 30.48 -16.03 45.98
CA TYR A 7 31.32 -14.88 45.60
C TYR A 7 32.73 -14.67 46.21
N ARG A 8 33.66 -14.14 45.39
CA ARG A 8 34.88 -13.41 45.82
C ARG A 8 35.16 -12.23 44.87
N GLN A 9 35.19 -11.00 45.42
CA GLN A 9 35.62 -9.77 44.75
C GLN A 9 37.16 -9.66 44.68
N PRO A 10 37.66 -8.80 43.80
CA PRO A 10 38.66 -7.81 44.20
C PRO A 10 38.26 -6.41 43.70
N ASP A 11 38.11 -5.44 44.59
CA ASP A 11 39.12 -4.59 45.25
C ASP A 11 39.30 -3.25 44.52
N GLU A 12 39.10 -2.19 45.29
CA GLU A 12 39.00 -0.80 44.90
C GLU A 12 40.40 -0.21 44.67
N SER A 13 40.53 0.61 43.62
CA SER A 13 41.65 1.54 43.49
C SER A 13 41.16 2.85 42.87
N ARG A 14 40.40 3.60 43.69
CA ARG A 14 40.38 5.07 43.92
C ARG A 14 40.27 6.07 42.73
N PRO A 15 39.85 7.32 43.01
CA PRO A 15 38.91 8.08 42.20
C PRO A 15 39.55 9.27 41.47
N ASP A 16 38.78 9.97 40.63
CA ASP A 16 38.81 11.44 40.67
C ASP A 16 37.47 12.05 40.22
N GLU A 17 36.89 12.85 41.10
CA GLU A 17 35.74 13.71 40.84
C GLU A 17 36.24 14.98 40.17
N SER A 18 35.83 15.21 38.92
CA SER A 18 35.70 16.58 38.41
C SER A 18 34.31 16.76 37.82
N ARG A 19 33.41 17.21 38.69
CA ARG A 19 32.25 18.00 38.30
C ARG A 19 32.75 19.27 37.62
N LEU A 20 32.34 19.49 36.39
CA LEU A 20 32.03 20.83 35.90
C LEU A 20 30.69 20.77 35.20
N ASP A 21 29.76 21.54 35.77
CA ASP A 21 28.48 21.93 35.18
C ASP A 21 28.68 22.45 33.75
N GLU A 22 27.76 22.11 32.86
CA GLU A 22 27.27 23.07 31.88
C GLU A 22 25.87 22.65 31.41
N ALA A 23 24.90 23.47 31.80
CA ALA A 23 23.54 23.46 31.30
C ALA A 23 23.49 24.01 29.87
N GLN A 24 22.37 23.71 29.19
CA GLN A 24 21.97 24.04 27.80
C GLN A 24 22.27 22.89 26.82
N ALA A 25 21.34 22.38 26.02
CA ALA A 25 20.15 22.99 25.45
C ALA A 25 18.99 21.99 25.40
N GLY A 26 17.80 22.44 25.80
CA GLY A 26 16.55 21.82 25.35
C GLY A 26 16.35 22.21 23.88
N GLU A 27 16.97 21.46 22.97
CA GLU A 27 16.62 21.53 21.56
C GLU A 27 15.27 20.85 21.34
N SER A 28 14.40 21.59 20.68
CA SER A 28 13.04 21.22 20.33
C SER A 28 13.01 19.97 19.45
N GLN A 29 12.97 18.78 20.06
CA GLN A 29 12.66 17.50 19.39
C GLN A 29 11.30 17.48 18.67
N ALA A 30 10.44 18.49 18.89
CA ALA A 30 9.17 18.63 18.19
C ALA A 30 9.31 18.97 16.69
N GLY A 31 10.47 19.51 16.25
CA GLY A 31 10.68 19.94 14.86
C GLY A 31 11.18 18.82 13.93
N GLU A 32 12.03 17.93 14.42
CA GLU A 32 12.58 16.81 13.64
C GLU A 32 11.53 15.71 13.38
N SER A 33 10.71 15.40 14.39
CA SER A 33 9.64 14.40 14.27
C SER A 33 8.60 14.76 13.20
N GLN A 34 8.29 16.05 13.02
CA GLN A 34 7.35 16.51 11.99
C GLN A 34 7.97 16.50 10.58
N ALA A 35 9.27 16.76 10.45
CA ALA A 35 9.99 16.72 9.18
C ALA A 35 10.23 15.27 8.70
N GLU A 36 10.45 14.33 9.63
CA GLU A 36 10.57 12.90 9.33
C GLU A 36 9.21 12.29 8.94
N GLY A 37 8.13 12.68 9.62
CA GLY A 37 6.76 12.32 9.25
C GLY A 37 6.37 12.80 7.86
N ALA A 38 6.65 14.07 7.52
CA ALA A 38 6.35 14.62 6.20
C ALA A 38 7.18 13.98 5.06
N ARG A 39 8.45 13.63 5.31
CA ARG A 39 9.29 12.90 4.34
C ARG A 39 8.87 11.45 4.17
N ALA A 40 8.46 10.78 5.25
CA ALA A 40 7.91 9.44 5.22
C ALA A 40 6.55 9.42 4.51
N GLU A 41 5.67 10.38 4.76
CA GLU A 41 4.39 10.53 4.06
C GLU A 41 4.58 10.82 2.55
N GLY A 42 5.54 11.68 2.19
CA GLY A 42 5.92 11.94 0.80
C GLY A 42 6.44 10.69 0.08
N SER A 43 7.36 9.95 0.72
CA SER A 43 7.91 8.70 0.18
C SER A 43 6.88 7.56 0.10
N GLN A 44 5.96 7.49 1.07
CA GLN A 44 4.85 6.54 1.08
C GLN A 44 3.77 6.89 0.04
N ALA A 45 3.59 8.18 -0.29
CA ALA A 45 2.69 8.63 -1.34
C ALA A 45 3.29 8.38 -2.74
N GLU A 46 4.59 8.59 -2.91
CA GLU A 46 5.33 8.26 -4.15
C GLU A 46 5.23 6.76 -4.48
N GLY A 47 5.22 5.88 -3.48
CA GLY A 47 5.05 4.43 -3.67
C GLY A 47 3.60 3.97 -3.96
N ARG A 48 2.61 4.85 -3.77
CA ARG A 48 1.17 4.61 -3.99
C ARG A 48 0.63 5.27 -5.26
N ASP A 49 1.48 6.00 -5.99
CA ASP A 49 1.13 6.50 -7.31
C ASP A 49 0.87 5.35 -8.29
N VAL A 50 -0.13 5.51 -9.15
CA VAL A 50 -0.57 4.45 -10.09
C VAL A 50 0.56 4.06 -11.04
N ARG A 51 1.36 5.03 -11.50
CA ARG A 51 2.50 4.75 -12.38
C ARG A 51 3.58 3.99 -11.62
N ALA A 52 3.87 4.36 -10.38
CA ALA A 52 4.80 3.63 -9.52
C ALA A 52 4.34 2.17 -9.29
N LEU A 53 3.06 1.95 -9.02
CA LEU A 53 2.48 0.60 -8.86
C LEU A 53 2.55 -0.22 -10.16
N GLN A 54 2.24 0.39 -11.31
CA GLN A 54 2.36 -0.26 -12.62
C GLN A 54 3.80 -0.69 -12.93
N LEU A 55 4.79 0.15 -12.63
CA LEU A 55 6.20 -0.20 -12.78
C LEU A 55 6.62 -1.33 -11.85
N ARG A 56 6.11 -1.36 -10.62
CA ARG A 56 6.34 -2.46 -9.66
C ARG A 56 5.75 -3.78 -10.18
N LEU A 57 4.55 -3.76 -10.77
CA LEU A 57 3.94 -4.94 -11.41
C LEU A 57 4.77 -5.44 -12.60
N ALA A 58 5.22 -4.54 -13.46
CA ALA A 58 6.08 -4.89 -14.59
C ALA A 58 7.40 -5.53 -14.13
N ALA A 59 8.04 -4.98 -13.10
CA ALA A 59 9.24 -5.55 -12.50
C ALA A 59 8.97 -6.92 -11.86
N PHE A 60 7.84 -7.09 -11.18
CA PHE A 60 7.42 -8.35 -10.58
C PHE A 60 7.25 -9.46 -11.63
N ALA A 61 6.60 -9.15 -12.75
CA ALA A 61 6.42 -10.07 -13.88
C ALA A 61 7.76 -10.40 -14.57
N ALA A 62 8.61 -9.39 -14.74
CA ALA A 62 9.92 -9.57 -15.36
C ALA A 62 10.86 -10.45 -14.53
N ALA A 63 10.82 -10.34 -13.21
CA ALA A 63 11.59 -11.21 -12.32
C ALA A 63 11.18 -12.69 -12.39
N ARG A 64 10.07 -13.01 -13.06
CA ARG A 64 9.50 -14.36 -13.19
C ARG A 64 9.40 -14.83 -14.64
N ASP A 65 9.93 -14.06 -15.59
CA ASP A 65 9.82 -14.32 -17.03
C ASP A 65 8.36 -14.52 -17.49
N TRP A 66 7.41 -13.75 -16.94
CA TRP A 66 5.98 -13.88 -17.25
C TRP A 66 5.53 -13.18 -18.53
N GLN A 67 6.39 -12.35 -19.13
CA GLN A 67 6.08 -11.59 -20.35
C GLN A 67 5.50 -12.44 -21.50
N PRO A 68 5.93 -13.69 -21.76
CA PRO A 68 5.33 -14.54 -22.80
C PRO A 68 3.85 -14.86 -22.55
N TYR A 69 3.40 -14.86 -21.29
CA TYR A 69 2.01 -15.13 -20.92
C TYR A 69 1.14 -13.88 -20.94
N HIS A 70 1.75 -12.69 -20.86
CA HIS A 70 1.09 -11.39 -20.83
C HIS A 70 0.66 -10.92 -22.24
N THR A 71 -0.01 -11.80 -22.99
CA THR A 71 -0.66 -11.39 -24.23
C THR A 71 -1.92 -10.56 -23.92
N PRO A 72 -2.34 -9.61 -24.77
CA PRO A 72 -3.57 -8.84 -24.55
C PRO A 72 -4.80 -9.71 -24.31
N LYS A 73 -4.89 -10.86 -25.01
CA LYS A 73 -5.96 -11.84 -24.83
C LYS A 73 -5.95 -12.42 -23.41
N ASN A 74 -4.79 -12.92 -22.96
CA ASN A 74 -4.69 -13.57 -21.65
C ASN A 74 -4.95 -12.59 -20.52
N LEU A 75 -4.42 -11.36 -20.61
CA LEU A 75 -4.64 -10.32 -19.60
C LEU A 75 -6.10 -9.88 -19.55
N ALA A 76 -6.77 -9.74 -20.70
CA ALA A 76 -8.21 -9.44 -20.72
C ALA A 76 -9.05 -10.59 -20.13
N THR A 77 -8.67 -11.84 -20.38
CA THR A 77 -9.30 -13.00 -19.74
C THR A 77 -9.08 -13.01 -18.23
N ALA A 78 -7.84 -12.82 -17.76
CA ALA A 78 -7.53 -12.77 -16.33
C ALA A 78 -8.29 -11.64 -15.62
N LEU A 79 -8.29 -10.42 -16.20
CA LEU A 79 -9.09 -9.30 -15.71
C LEU A 79 -10.58 -9.66 -15.53
N SER A 80 -11.15 -10.41 -16.48
CA SER A 80 -12.54 -10.85 -16.39
C SER A 80 -12.77 -11.90 -15.29
N VAL A 81 -11.76 -12.72 -14.98
CA VAL A 81 -11.81 -13.70 -13.88
C VAL A 81 -11.83 -12.95 -12.55
N GLU A 82 -10.88 -12.04 -12.29
CA GLU A 82 -10.84 -11.31 -11.01
C GLU A 82 -12.07 -10.42 -10.80
N ALA A 83 -12.61 -9.84 -11.88
CA ALA A 83 -13.87 -9.11 -11.79
C ALA A 83 -15.05 -10.05 -11.41
N SER A 84 -14.98 -11.32 -11.79
CA SER A 84 -15.98 -12.33 -11.41
C SER A 84 -15.77 -12.83 -9.99
N GLU A 85 -14.53 -12.95 -9.52
CA GLU A 85 -14.21 -13.26 -8.11
C GLU A 85 -14.70 -12.15 -7.18
N LEU A 86 -14.54 -10.88 -7.57
CA LEU A 86 -15.17 -9.75 -6.88
C LEU A 86 -16.70 -9.90 -6.83
N VAL A 87 -17.34 -10.25 -7.95
CA VAL A 87 -18.80 -10.46 -8.00
C VAL A 87 -19.25 -11.61 -7.10
N GLU A 88 -18.45 -12.67 -6.99
CA GLU A 88 -18.76 -13.85 -6.17
C GLU A 88 -19.02 -13.48 -4.70
N ILE A 89 -18.27 -12.50 -4.17
CA ILE A 89 -18.42 -12.01 -2.79
C ILE A 89 -19.85 -11.46 -2.56
N PHE A 90 -20.46 -10.86 -3.58
CA PHE A 90 -21.75 -10.17 -3.45
C PHE A 90 -22.95 -10.98 -3.94
N GLN A 91 -22.75 -12.08 -4.68
CA GLN A 91 -23.80 -12.68 -5.52
C GLN A 91 -25.05 -13.17 -4.76
N TRP A 92 -24.93 -13.45 -3.45
CA TRP A 92 -26.03 -13.92 -2.60
C TRP A 92 -26.46 -12.93 -1.52
N LEU A 93 -25.83 -11.74 -1.47
CA LEU A 93 -26.14 -10.73 -0.47
C LEU A 93 -27.41 -9.96 -0.83
N THR A 94 -28.21 -9.63 0.18
CA THR A 94 -29.24 -8.60 0.05
C THR A 94 -28.60 -7.21 -0.14
N PRO A 95 -29.35 -6.21 -0.64
CA PRO A 95 -28.86 -4.84 -0.72
C PRO A 95 -28.34 -4.31 0.62
N GLU A 96 -29.02 -4.62 1.72
CA GLU A 96 -28.63 -4.18 3.06
C GLU A 96 -27.36 -4.87 3.56
N GLU A 97 -27.16 -6.15 3.24
CA GLU A 97 -25.92 -6.89 3.58
C GLU A 97 -24.75 -6.43 2.72
N SER A 98 -24.94 -6.28 1.40
CA SER A 98 -23.88 -5.80 0.49
C SER A 98 -23.35 -4.42 0.89
N ALA A 99 -24.21 -3.53 1.40
CA ALA A 99 -23.80 -2.21 1.91
C ALA A 99 -22.93 -2.28 3.17
N ARG A 100 -22.99 -3.39 3.92
CA ARG A 100 -22.22 -3.64 5.14
C ARG A 100 -21.11 -4.68 4.95
N VAL A 101 -20.80 -5.08 3.72
CA VAL A 101 -19.80 -6.14 3.41
C VAL A 101 -18.42 -5.86 4.04
N MET A 102 -18.08 -4.58 4.22
CA MET A 102 -16.81 -4.14 4.80
C MET A 102 -16.78 -4.16 6.34
N GLU A 103 -17.92 -4.36 7.01
CA GLU A 103 -17.99 -4.44 8.48
C GLU A 103 -17.50 -5.82 8.99
N GLU A 104 -17.56 -6.85 8.15
CA GLU A 104 -17.09 -8.18 8.44
C GLU A 104 -15.65 -8.36 7.95
N SER A 105 -14.70 -8.58 8.87
CA SER A 105 -13.26 -8.60 8.54
C SER A 105 -12.88 -9.61 7.45
N GLY A 106 -13.56 -10.76 7.39
CA GLY A 106 -13.29 -11.79 6.37
C GLY A 106 -13.75 -11.37 4.97
N SER A 107 -14.93 -10.75 4.87
CA SER A 107 -15.49 -10.27 3.61
C SER A 107 -14.74 -9.02 3.13
N ALA A 108 -14.39 -8.11 4.05
CA ALA A 108 -13.61 -6.91 3.76
C ALA A 108 -12.25 -7.22 3.11
N ALA A 109 -11.49 -8.15 3.69
CA ALA A 109 -10.17 -8.53 3.16
C ALA A 109 -10.29 -9.11 1.73
N ARG A 110 -11.30 -9.96 1.49
CA ARG A 110 -11.55 -10.48 0.14
C ARG A 110 -11.89 -9.37 -0.84
N VAL A 111 -12.76 -8.42 -0.48
CA VAL A 111 -13.09 -7.29 -1.36
C VAL A 111 -11.84 -6.47 -1.70
N GLU A 112 -10.96 -6.22 -0.72
CA GLU A 112 -9.71 -5.49 -0.94
C GLU A 112 -8.78 -6.24 -1.91
N ASP A 113 -8.62 -7.55 -1.74
CA ASP A 113 -7.80 -8.41 -2.60
C ASP A 113 -8.35 -8.40 -4.05
N GLU A 114 -9.64 -8.67 -4.26
CA GLU A 114 -10.20 -8.74 -5.61
C GLU A 114 -10.21 -7.38 -6.33
N VAL A 115 -10.41 -6.28 -5.59
CA VAL A 115 -10.26 -4.92 -6.15
C VAL A 115 -8.82 -4.67 -6.60
N ALA A 116 -7.84 -5.11 -5.79
CA ALA A 116 -6.43 -4.97 -6.13
C ALA A 116 -6.07 -5.81 -7.36
N ASP A 117 -6.58 -7.04 -7.46
CA ASP A 117 -6.31 -7.94 -8.59
C ASP A 117 -6.94 -7.43 -9.89
N VAL A 118 -8.19 -6.94 -9.86
CA VAL A 118 -8.81 -6.25 -11.00
C VAL A 118 -7.95 -5.08 -11.46
N LEU A 119 -7.48 -4.23 -10.54
CA LEU A 119 -6.63 -3.11 -10.88
C LEU A 119 -5.28 -3.58 -11.45
N ALA A 120 -4.67 -4.60 -10.87
CA ALA A 120 -3.37 -5.11 -11.29
C ALA A 120 -3.41 -5.64 -12.72
N TYR A 121 -4.42 -6.43 -13.09
CA TYR A 121 -4.55 -6.92 -14.47
C TYR A 121 -4.92 -5.82 -15.45
N LEU A 122 -5.73 -4.84 -15.05
CA LEU A 122 -6.02 -3.68 -15.90
C LEU A 122 -4.74 -2.89 -16.21
N LEU A 123 -3.90 -2.63 -15.21
CA LEU A 123 -2.64 -1.89 -15.38
C LEU A 123 -1.63 -2.67 -16.25
N GLN A 124 -1.55 -4.00 -16.09
CA GLN A 124 -0.71 -4.84 -16.93
C GLN A 124 -1.23 -4.91 -18.37
N PHE A 125 -2.55 -4.99 -18.57
CA PHE A 125 -3.19 -4.91 -19.88
C PHE A 125 -2.88 -3.58 -20.59
N CYS A 126 -3.00 -2.47 -19.86
CA CYS A 126 -2.65 -1.15 -20.33
C CYS A 126 -1.17 -1.04 -20.71
N GLU A 127 -0.25 -1.59 -19.91
CA GLU A 127 1.19 -1.58 -20.21
C GLU A 127 1.49 -2.30 -21.53
N VAL A 128 0.93 -3.50 -21.74
CA VAL A 128 1.16 -4.29 -22.95
C VAL A 128 0.61 -3.61 -24.22
N LEU A 129 -0.46 -2.84 -24.09
CA LEU A 129 -1.08 -2.10 -25.21
C LEU A 129 -0.60 -0.65 -25.35
N GLY A 130 0.25 -0.17 -24.46
CA GLY A 130 0.71 1.23 -24.46
C GLY A 130 -0.41 2.24 -24.14
N ILE A 131 -1.37 1.86 -23.31
CA ILE A 131 -2.48 2.72 -22.88
C ILE A 131 -2.10 3.40 -21.57
N ASP A 132 -2.16 4.73 -21.54
CA ASP A 132 -2.16 5.49 -20.29
C ASP A 132 -3.57 5.45 -19.67
N ALA A 133 -3.72 4.67 -18.59
CA ALA A 133 -5.01 4.47 -17.94
C ALA A 133 -5.60 5.76 -17.34
N LEU A 134 -4.77 6.63 -16.77
CA LEU A 134 -5.24 7.87 -16.15
C LEU A 134 -5.65 8.89 -17.22
N ALA A 135 -4.87 9.01 -18.29
CA ALA A 135 -5.25 9.85 -19.43
C ALA A 135 -6.54 9.35 -20.11
N ALA A 136 -6.68 8.03 -20.27
CA ALA A 136 -7.88 7.41 -20.83
C ALA A 136 -9.12 7.67 -19.97
N LEU A 137 -9.00 7.56 -18.64
CA LEU A 137 -10.07 7.85 -17.69
C LEU A 137 -10.44 9.33 -17.69
N ALA A 138 -9.47 10.24 -17.64
CA ALA A 138 -9.69 11.68 -17.69
C ALA A 138 -10.50 12.07 -18.94
N ALA A 139 -10.05 11.65 -20.12
CA ALA A 139 -10.76 11.90 -21.37
C ALA A 139 -12.17 11.28 -21.38
N LYS A 140 -12.37 10.14 -20.71
CA LYS A 140 -13.69 9.49 -20.59
C LYS A 140 -14.62 10.26 -19.65
N ILE A 141 -14.10 10.84 -18.56
CA ILE A 141 -14.84 11.70 -17.64
C ILE A 141 -15.32 12.94 -18.39
N ASP A 142 -14.45 13.65 -19.11
CA ASP A 142 -14.82 14.84 -19.89
C ASP A 142 -15.98 14.54 -20.86
N ARG A 143 -15.92 13.39 -21.56
CA ARG A 143 -17.01 12.95 -22.45
C ARG A 143 -18.29 12.62 -21.69
N ASN A 144 -18.19 12.07 -20.48
CA ASN A 144 -19.35 11.71 -19.66
C ASN A 144 -20.04 12.95 -19.10
N GLU A 145 -19.30 13.98 -18.69
CA GLU A 145 -19.87 15.24 -18.20
C GLU A 145 -20.71 15.96 -19.28
N VAL A 146 -20.26 15.91 -20.54
CA VAL A 146 -21.03 16.43 -21.67
C VAL A 146 -22.24 15.54 -21.99
N ARG A 147 -22.08 14.21 -21.94
CA ARG A 147 -23.15 13.26 -22.26
C ARG A 147 -24.26 13.22 -21.19
N PHE A 148 -23.90 13.44 -19.93
CA PHE A 148 -24.78 13.35 -18.77
C PHE A 148 -24.64 14.62 -17.91
N PRO A 149 -25.13 15.77 -18.40
CA PRO A 149 -24.98 17.03 -17.68
C PRO A 149 -25.71 16.98 -16.33
N ALA A 150 -25.11 17.59 -15.31
CA ALA A 150 -25.76 17.73 -14.02
C ALA A 150 -27.04 18.55 -14.18
N THR A 151 -28.19 17.96 -13.82
CA THR A 151 -29.43 18.72 -13.71
C THR A 151 -29.27 19.71 -12.56
N ARG A 152 -29.21 21.02 -12.86
CA ARG A 152 -29.33 22.03 -11.80
C ARG A 152 -30.70 21.84 -11.15
N ARG A 153 -30.71 21.48 -9.88
CA ARG A 153 -31.89 21.59 -9.03
C ARG A 153 -31.96 22.99 -8.44
#